data_AF-A0A2I0ND60-F1
#
_entry.id   AF-A0A2I0ND60-F1
#
_cell.length_a   1.000
_cell.length_b   1.000
_cell.length_c   1.000
_cell.angle_alpha   90.00
_cell.angle_beta   90.00
_cell.angle_gamma   90.00
#
_symmetry.space_group_name_H-M   'P 1'
#
loop_
_entity.id
_entity.type
_entity.pdbx_description
1 polymer ?
#
loop_
_entity_poly.entity_id
_entity_poly.type
_entity_poly.pdbx_seq_one_letter_code
_entity_poly.pdbx_strand_id
1 'polypeptide(L)'
;KDQHILHFQNLFFLAAYVVIAVHLAWGGGFDLNFMQLILLVGVFYLVGFIKVALYTAFLNSEKALFSLKEVWLLSALSLYPVFIILPLGAFLGEFLSLFSEALGMTFFYGSLLGAFIYVNILRVRYMKQIFHKRGSFVWLISLSEIVLFFITSLVLFMLGMTFVIKTIENLLKGIY
;
A
#
# COMPACT_ATOMS: atom_id res chain seq x y z
N LYS A 1 2.65 -27.65 -9.00
CA LYS A 1 1.84 -26.60 -9.70
C LYS A 1 1.41 -25.50 -8.72
N ASP A 2 0.79 -25.86 -7.59
CA ASP A 2 0.27 -24.90 -6.60
C ASP A 2 1.32 -24.05 -5.88
N GLN A 3 2.52 -24.58 -5.64
CA GLN A 3 3.62 -23.82 -5.02
C GLN A 3 4.16 -22.71 -5.93
N HIS A 4 4.24 -22.94 -7.24
CA HIS A 4 4.69 -21.91 -8.19
C HIS A 4 3.70 -20.74 -8.27
N ILE A 5 2.40 -21.03 -8.19
CA ILE A 5 1.34 -20.00 -8.16
C ILE A 5 1.46 -19.16 -6.88
N LEU A 6 1.64 -19.81 -5.73
CA LEU A 6 1.83 -19.11 -4.45
C LEU A 6 3.10 -18.26 -4.43
N HIS A 7 4.20 -18.80 -4.99
CA HIS A 7 5.46 -18.07 -5.11
C HIS A 7 5.31 -16.83 -5.99
N PHE A 8 4.68 -16.97 -7.16
CA PHE A 8 4.38 -15.86 -8.05
C PHE A 8 3.53 -14.78 -7.36
N GLN A 9 2.49 -15.17 -6.62
CA GLN A 9 1.65 -14.23 -5.86
C GLN A 9 2.47 -13.45 -4.82
N ASN A 10 3.38 -14.12 -4.10
CA ASN A 10 4.23 -13.47 -3.10
C ASN A 10 5.23 -12.51 -3.73
N LEU A 11 5.84 -12.89 -4.86
CA LEU A 11 6.72 -12.00 -5.62
C LEU A 11 5.95 -10.79 -6.16
N PHE A 12 4.73 -10.99 -6.65
CA PHE A 12 3.87 -9.91 -7.13
C PHE A 12 3.50 -8.93 -6.01
N PHE A 13 3.13 -9.46 -4.84
CA PHE A 13 2.87 -8.64 -3.65
C PHE A 13 4.08 -7.85 -3.21
N LEU A 14 5.23 -8.50 -3.14
CA LEU A 14 6.49 -7.87 -2.77
C LEU A 14 6.81 -6.72 -3.73
N ALA A 15 6.71 -6.96 -5.03
CA ALA A 15 6.92 -5.94 -6.06
C ALA A 15 5.92 -4.78 -5.91
N ALA A 16 4.65 -5.06 -5.66
CA ALA A 16 3.62 -4.02 -5.49
C ALA A 16 3.93 -3.13 -4.27
N TYR A 17 4.34 -3.73 -3.15
CA TYR A 17 4.69 -2.98 -1.95
C TYR A 17 6.00 -2.20 -2.08
N VAL A 18 6.98 -2.73 -2.82
CA VAL A 18 8.18 -1.96 -3.19
C VAL A 18 7.80 -0.74 -4.02
N VAL A 19 6.95 -0.90 -5.04
CA VAL A 19 6.47 0.21 -5.88
C VAL A 19 5.78 1.26 -5.02
N ILE A 20 4.85 0.86 -4.13
CA ILE A 20 4.16 1.79 -3.22
C ILE A 20 5.16 2.51 -2.31
N ALA A 21 6.09 1.78 -1.70
CA ALA A 21 7.09 2.33 -0.78
C ALA A 21 7.98 3.38 -1.46
N VAL A 22 8.46 3.09 -2.67
CA VAL A 22 9.28 4.03 -3.46
C VAL A 22 8.49 5.29 -3.83
N HIS A 23 7.24 5.14 -4.27
CA HIS A 23 6.44 6.29 -4.68
C HIS A 23 6.04 7.15 -3.48
N LEU A 24 5.74 6.56 -2.32
CA LEU A 24 5.50 7.31 -1.08
C LEU A 24 6.73 8.09 -0.63
N ALA A 25 7.91 7.48 -0.74
CA ALA A 25 9.17 8.14 -0.39
C ALA A 25 9.46 9.34 -1.28
N TRP A 26 9.31 9.11 -2.58
CA TRP A 26 9.50 10.14 -3.57
C TRP A 26 8.49 11.29 -3.42
N GLY A 27 7.20 10.99 -3.25
CA GLY A 27 6.17 12.00 -3.01
C GLY A 27 6.29 12.71 -1.67
N GLY A 28 6.80 12.02 -0.64
CA GLY A 28 7.06 12.61 0.67
C GLY A 28 8.37 13.42 0.73
N GLY A 29 9.15 13.45 -0.34
CA GLY A 29 10.42 14.18 -0.42
C GLY A 29 11.53 13.59 0.45
N PHE A 30 11.52 12.28 0.69
CA PHE A 30 12.55 11.61 1.49
C PHE A 30 13.19 10.45 0.74
N ASP A 31 14.52 10.40 0.75
CA ASP A 31 15.27 9.28 0.19
C ASP A 31 15.27 8.11 1.19
N LEU A 32 14.67 6.99 0.79
CA LEU A 32 14.77 5.75 1.54
C LEU A 32 16.12 5.09 1.27
N ASN A 33 16.91 4.87 2.31
CA ASN A 33 18.00 3.91 2.20
C ASN A 33 17.46 2.48 2.10
N PHE A 34 18.31 1.55 1.66
CA PHE A 34 17.92 0.16 1.43
C PHE A 34 17.27 -0.51 2.66
N MET A 35 17.77 -0.21 3.87
CA MET A 35 17.22 -0.76 5.11
C MET A 35 15.83 -0.20 5.42
N GLN A 36 15.63 1.11 5.23
CA GLN A 36 14.32 1.74 5.42
C GLN A 36 13.30 1.26 4.40
N LEU A 37 13.71 1.02 3.15
CA LEU A 37 12.87 0.41 2.13
C LEU A 37 12.43 -1.00 2.53
N ILE A 38 13.36 -1.84 3.00
CA ILE A 38 13.03 -3.19 3.51
C ILE A 38 12.04 -3.11 4.67
N LEU A 39 12.27 -2.23 5.65
CA LEU A 39 11.40 -2.07 6.80
C LEU A 39 10.00 -1.63 6.39
N LEU A 40 9.90 -0.63 5.51
CA LEU A 40 8.62 -0.11 5.01
C LEU A 40 7.84 -1.18 4.23
N VAL A 41 8.51 -1.90 3.33
CA VAL A 41 7.92 -3.02 2.59
C VAL A 41 7.49 -4.15 3.53
N GLY A 42 8.30 -4.45 4.56
CA GLY A 42 7.99 -5.44 5.58
C GLY A 42 6.73 -5.08 6.38
N VAL A 43 6.57 -3.81 6.75
CA VAL A 43 5.34 -3.32 7.41
C VAL A 43 4.14 -3.47 6.49
N PHE A 44 4.24 -3.08 5.22
CA PHE A 44 3.14 -3.27 4.26
C PHE A 44 2.77 -4.73 4.07
N TYR A 45 3.75 -5.62 4.00
CA TYR A 45 3.52 -7.05 3.88
C TYR A 45 2.83 -7.61 5.13
N LEU A 46 3.28 -7.21 6.33
CA LEU A 46 2.67 -7.63 7.60
C LEU A 46 1.22 -7.15 7.72
N VAL A 47 0.95 -5.88 7.42
CA VAL A 47 -0.40 -5.32 7.42
C VAL A 47 -1.28 -6.04 6.40
N GLY A 48 -0.74 -6.32 5.21
CA GLY A 48 -1.42 -7.12 4.17
C GLY A 48 -1.77 -8.54 4.66
N PHE A 49 -0.86 -9.20 5.36
CA PHE A 49 -1.06 -10.53 5.93
C PHE A 49 -2.13 -10.54 7.02
N ILE A 50 -2.05 -9.64 8.01
CA ILE A 50 -3.05 -9.50 9.07
C ILE A 50 -4.44 -9.27 8.46
N LYS A 51 -4.53 -8.41 7.44
CA LYS A 51 -5.76 -8.14 6.72
C LYS A 51 -6.33 -9.39 6.07
N VAL A 52 -5.51 -10.13 5.31
CA VAL A 52 -6.00 -11.35 4.64
C VAL A 52 -6.48 -12.37 5.66
N ALA A 53 -5.78 -12.54 6.78
CA ALA A 53 -6.21 -13.42 7.86
C ALA A 53 -7.57 -13.01 8.46
N LEU A 54 -7.74 -11.73 8.80
CA LEU A 54 -9.01 -11.19 9.32
C LEU A 54 -10.15 -11.38 8.32
N TYR A 55 -9.86 -11.14 7.04
CA TYR A 55 -10.85 -11.27 5.97
C TYR A 55 -11.27 -12.73 5.76
N THR A 56 -10.32 -13.66 5.72
CA THR A 56 -10.60 -15.09 5.65
C THR A 56 -11.42 -15.57 6.86
N ALA A 57 -11.02 -15.19 8.08
CA ALA A 57 -11.74 -15.56 9.30
C ALA A 57 -13.21 -15.09 9.26
N PHE A 58 -13.43 -13.85 8.81
CA PHE A 58 -14.77 -13.29 8.67
C PHE A 58 -15.59 -14.02 7.59
N LEU A 59 -15.05 -14.21 6.39
CA LEU A 59 -15.77 -14.90 5.31
C LEU A 59 -16.16 -16.33 5.73
N ASN A 60 -15.31 -16.99 6.51
CA ASN A 60 -15.61 -18.31 7.06
C ASN A 60 -16.67 -18.28 8.17
N SER A 61 -16.73 -17.22 8.97
CA SER A 61 -17.82 -17.02 9.93
C SER A 61 -19.19 -16.85 9.23
N GLU A 62 -19.19 -16.31 8.00
CA GLU A 62 -20.38 -16.20 7.13
C GLU A 62 -20.60 -17.44 6.25
N LYS A 63 -19.99 -18.59 6.60
CA LYS A 63 -20.13 -19.89 5.93
C LYS A 63 -19.66 -19.93 4.48
N ALA A 64 -18.77 -19.03 4.07
CA ALA A 64 -18.32 -18.96 2.68
C ALA A 64 -17.17 -19.94 2.31
N LEU A 65 -16.56 -20.60 3.29
CA LEU A 65 -15.56 -21.68 3.11
C LEU A 65 -14.34 -21.28 2.25
N PHE A 66 -13.80 -20.08 2.45
CA PHE A 66 -12.60 -19.62 1.76
C PHE A 66 -11.32 -20.00 2.50
N SER A 67 -10.33 -20.40 1.73
CA SER A 67 -8.97 -20.56 2.21
C SER A 67 -8.25 -19.21 2.29
N LEU A 68 -7.26 -19.13 3.18
CA LEU A 68 -6.40 -17.96 3.30
C LEU A 68 -5.66 -17.67 1.98
N LYS A 69 -5.32 -18.73 1.23
CA LYS A 69 -4.67 -18.65 -0.08
C LYS A 69 -5.52 -17.95 -1.15
N GLU A 70 -6.82 -18.22 -1.19
CA GLU A 70 -7.72 -17.58 -2.18
C GLU A 70 -7.88 -16.10 -1.91
N VAL A 71 -8.04 -15.73 -0.63
CA VAL A 71 -8.12 -14.32 -0.23
C VAL A 71 -6.80 -13.59 -0.46
N TRP A 72 -5.67 -14.28 -0.25
CA TRP A 72 -4.35 -13.78 -0.58
C TRP A 72 -4.23 -13.47 -2.08
N LEU A 73 -4.63 -14.42 -2.94
CA LEU A 73 -4.64 -14.23 -4.39
C LEU A 73 -5.51 -13.05 -4.82
N LEU A 74 -6.74 -12.95 -4.30
CA LEU A 74 -7.65 -11.83 -4.61
C LEU A 74 -7.03 -10.49 -4.20
N SER A 75 -6.35 -10.46 -3.06
CA SER A 75 -5.65 -9.27 -2.58
C SER A 75 -4.47 -8.92 -3.47
N ALA A 76 -3.70 -9.91 -3.94
CA ALA A 76 -2.61 -9.70 -4.90
C ALA A 76 -3.13 -9.11 -6.21
N LEU A 77 -4.16 -9.72 -6.81
CA LEU A 77 -4.74 -9.25 -8.07
C LEU A 77 -5.31 -7.83 -7.96
N SER A 78 -5.87 -7.48 -6.81
CA SER A 78 -6.38 -6.12 -6.58
C SER A 78 -5.31 -5.04 -6.64
N LEU A 79 -4.02 -5.38 -6.44
CA LEU A 79 -2.90 -4.44 -6.49
C LEU A 79 -2.34 -4.19 -7.90
N TYR A 80 -2.80 -4.92 -8.92
CA TYR A 80 -2.38 -4.69 -10.30
C TYR A 80 -2.42 -3.21 -10.77
N PRO A 81 -3.45 -2.40 -10.43
CA PRO A 81 -3.51 -1.00 -10.82
C PRO A 81 -2.35 -0.15 -10.30
N VAL A 82 -1.72 -0.54 -9.19
CA VAL A 82 -0.59 0.20 -8.59
C VAL A 82 0.57 0.30 -9.59
N PHE A 83 0.83 -0.76 -10.35
CA PHE A 83 1.91 -0.80 -11.35
C PHE A 83 1.67 0.10 -12.56
N ILE A 84 0.45 0.58 -12.75
CA ILE A 84 0.09 1.46 -13.86
C ILE A 84 -0.09 2.89 -13.34
N ILE A 85 -0.91 3.04 -12.30
CA ILE A 85 -1.36 4.36 -11.82
C ILE A 85 -0.22 5.09 -11.10
N LEU A 86 0.58 4.41 -10.27
CA LEU A 86 1.64 5.10 -9.52
C LEU A 86 2.77 5.60 -10.43
N PRO A 87 3.34 4.79 -11.37
CA PRO A 87 4.37 5.28 -12.27
C PRO A 87 3.86 6.38 -13.21
N LEU A 88 2.62 6.24 -13.72
CA LEU A 88 2.01 7.26 -14.56
C LEU A 88 1.76 8.56 -13.78
N GLY A 89 1.28 8.42 -12.55
CA GLY A 89 1.06 9.52 -11.62
C GLY A 89 2.35 10.25 -11.26
N ALA A 90 3.45 9.50 -11.09
CA ALA A 90 4.77 10.07 -10.87
C ALA A 90 5.29 10.83 -12.07
N PHE A 91 5.29 10.19 -13.24
CA PHE A 91 5.70 10.83 -14.49
C PHE A 91 4.92 12.11 -14.78
N LEU A 92 3.59 12.07 -14.65
CA LEU A 92 2.75 13.24 -14.86
C LEU A 92 2.94 14.29 -13.76
N GLY A 93 3.17 13.88 -12.51
CA GLY A 93 3.52 14.77 -11.42
C GLY A 93 4.81 15.55 -11.71
N GLU A 94 5.88 14.87 -12.13
CA GLU A 94 7.15 15.49 -12.54
C GLU A 94 6.97 16.46 -13.71
N PHE A 95 6.26 16.02 -14.75
CA PHE A 95 6.00 16.86 -15.91
C PHE A 95 5.24 18.14 -15.53
N LEU A 96 4.23 18.04 -14.67
CA LEU A 96 3.45 19.19 -14.22
C LEU A 96 4.23 20.10 -13.25
N SER A 97 5.18 19.54 -12.48
CA SER A 97 6.10 20.31 -11.64
C SER A 97 6.98 21.28 -12.44
N LEU A 98 7.20 21.03 -13.74
CA LEU A 98 7.90 21.99 -14.63
C LEU A 98 7.13 23.31 -14.79
N PHE A 99 5.81 23.29 -14.59
CA PHE A 99 4.95 24.47 -14.67
C PHE A 99 4.63 25.04 -13.29
N SER A 100 4.39 24.17 -12.30
CA SER A 100 4.17 24.55 -10.90
C SER A 100 4.37 23.34 -9.99
N GLU A 101 5.26 23.48 -9.01
CA GLU A 101 5.53 22.44 -8.00
C GLU A 101 4.25 22.02 -7.25
N ALA A 102 3.38 22.98 -6.91
CA ALA A 102 2.10 22.71 -6.26
C ALA A 102 1.16 21.88 -7.15
N LEU A 103 1.17 22.12 -8.46
CA LEU A 103 0.37 21.36 -9.43
C LEU A 103 0.88 19.92 -9.56
N GLY A 104 2.19 19.74 -9.67
CA GLY A 104 2.83 18.43 -9.75
C GLY A 104 2.59 17.59 -8.50
N MET A 105 2.76 18.16 -7.31
CA MET A 105 2.49 17.48 -6.04
C MET A 105 1.01 17.12 -5.89
N THR A 106 0.09 18.03 -6.25
CA THR A 106 -1.35 17.76 -6.20
C THR A 106 -1.74 16.60 -7.12
N PHE A 107 -1.19 16.57 -8.33
CA PHE A 107 -1.43 15.49 -9.28
C PHE A 107 -0.86 14.16 -8.77
N PHE A 108 0.36 14.19 -8.24
CA PHE A 108 1.00 13.03 -7.66
C PHE A 108 0.16 12.42 -6.52
N TYR A 109 -0.19 13.20 -5.50
CA TYR A 109 -1.02 12.71 -4.39
C TYR A 109 -2.42 12.31 -4.83
N GLY A 110 -3.00 13.02 -5.81
CA GLY A 110 -4.27 12.65 -6.44
C GLY A 110 -4.21 11.28 -7.12
N SER A 111 -3.12 10.99 -7.84
CA SER A 111 -2.91 9.70 -8.49
C SER A 111 -2.71 8.56 -7.49
N LEU A 112 -2.03 8.84 -6.37
CA LEU A 112 -1.83 7.90 -5.27
C LEU A 112 -3.18 7.54 -4.64
N LEU A 113 -3.98 8.55 -4.29
CA LEU A 113 -5.35 8.36 -3.80
C LEU A 113 -6.22 7.60 -4.81
N GLY A 114 -6.13 7.98 -6.09
CA GLY A 114 -6.84 7.33 -7.20
C GLY A 114 -6.47 5.85 -7.35
N ALA A 115 -5.19 5.49 -7.20
CA ALA A 115 -4.73 4.11 -7.21
C ALA A 115 -5.38 3.29 -6.09
N PHE A 116 -5.37 3.81 -4.86
CA PHE A 116 -5.99 3.12 -3.72
C PHE A 116 -7.51 2.97 -3.86
N ILE A 117 -8.19 4.02 -4.34
CA ILE A 117 -9.63 3.96 -4.62
C ILE A 117 -9.91 2.90 -5.69
N TYR A 118 -9.12 2.86 -6.75
CA TYR A 118 -9.32 1.90 -7.84
C TYR A 118 -9.05 0.45 -7.41
N VAL A 119 -7.96 0.21 -6.66
CA VAL A 119 -7.65 -1.08 -6.02
C VAL A 119 -8.85 -1.56 -5.18
N ASN A 120 -9.43 -0.64 -4.40
CA ASN A 120 -10.61 -0.92 -3.58
C ASN A 120 -11.84 -1.26 -4.43
N ILE A 121 -12.15 -0.46 -5.46
CA ILE A 121 -13.27 -0.72 -6.39
C ILE A 121 -13.15 -2.10 -7.03
N LEU A 122 -11.96 -2.46 -7.53
CA LEU A 122 -11.72 -3.78 -8.11
C LEU A 122 -12.00 -4.88 -7.09
N ARG A 123 -11.50 -4.73 -5.86
CA ARG A 123 -11.72 -5.73 -4.82
C ARG A 123 -13.19 -5.89 -4.47
N VAL A 124 -13.92 -4.77 -4.30
CA VAL A 124 -15.36 -4.81 -4.09
C VAL A 124 -16.07 -5.51 -5.26
N ARG A 125 -15.66 -5.24 -6.50
CA ARG A 125 -16.24 -5.88 -7.69
C ARG A 125 -16.01 -7.38 -7.69
N TYR A 126 -14.78 -7.84 -7.45
CA TYR A 126 -14.47 -9.27 -7.36
C TYR A 126 -15.25 -9.94 -6.23
N MET A 127 -15.33 -9.30 -5.06
CA MET A 127 -16.09 -9.84 -3.92
C MET A 127 -17.60 -9.85 -4.20
N LYS A 128 -18.16 -8.85 -4.87
CA LYS A 128 -19.59 -8.87 -5.25
C LYS A 128 -19.91 -10.02 -6.21
N GLN A 129 -19.02 -10.30 -7.16
CA GLN A 129 -19.16 -11.42 -8.09
C GLN A 129 -19.11 -12.77 -7.36
N ILE A 130 -18.26 -12.90 -6.34
CA ILE A 130 -18.07 -14.16 -5.63
C ILE A 130 -19.16 -14.37 -4.56
N PHE A 131 -19.59 -13.33 -3.84
CA PHE A 131 -20.39 -13.48 -2.62
C PHE A 131 -21.87 -13.12 -2.76
N HIS A 132 -22.31 -12.47 -3.87
CA HIS A 132 -23.70 -12.08 -4.18
C HIS A 132 -24.50 -11.32 -3.08
N LYS A 133 -24.02 -11.18 -1.84
CA LYS A 133 -24.67 -10.52 -0.71
C LYS A 133 -23.64 -9.87 0.22
N ARG A 134 -24.00 -8.67 0.71
CA ARG A 134 -23.32 -7.79 1.69
C ARG A 134 -22.11 -6.98 1.20
N GLY A 135 -22.33 -6.16 0.17
CA GLY A 135 -21.33 -5.19 -0.33
C GLY A 135 -20.93 -4.09 0.67
N SER A 136 -21.77 -3.75 1.66
CA SER A 136 -21.52 -2.67 2.62
C SER A 136 -20.38 -2.95 3.60
N PHE A 137 -20.16 -4.19 4.01
CA PHE A 137 -19.09 -4.53 4.95
C PHE A 137 -17.73 -4.73 4.26
N VAL A 138 -17.74 -5.19 3.00
CA VAL A 138 -16.55 -5.20 2.12
C VAL A 138 -16.01 -3.79 1.94
N TRP A 139 -16.90 -2.80 1.78
CA TRP A 139 -16.54 -1.40 1.78
C TRP A 139 -15.90 -0.96 3.10
N LEU A 140 -16.42 -1.40 4.24
CA LEU A 140 -15.92 -1.00 5.56
C LEU A 140 -14.52 -1.55 5.85
N ILE A 141 -14.25 -2.81 5.46
CA ILE A 141 -12.90 -3.42 5.57
C ILE A 141 -11.91 -2.82 4.58
N SER A 142 -12.33 -2.51 3.35
CA SER A 142 -11.45 -1.81 2.41
C SER A 142 -11.24 -0.34 2.77
N LEU A 143 -12.22 0.34 3.40
CA LEU A 143 -12.07 1.71 3.87
C LEU A 143 -11.12 1.75 5.08
N SER A 144 -11.24 0.78 5.99
CA SER A 144 -10.31 0.66 7.12
C SER A 144 -8.88 0.41 6.65
N GLU A 145 -8.67 -0.15 5.46
CA GLU A 145 -7.35 -0.30 4.82
C GLU A 145 -6.79 1.01 4.29
N ILE A 146 -7.61 1.88 3.67
CA ILE A 146 -7.16 3.24 3.29
C ILE A 146 -6.79 4.02 4.56
N VAL A 147 -7.60 3.89 5.61
CA VAL A 147 -7.35 4.54 6.91
C VAL A 147 -6.10 3.97 7.58
N LEU A 148 -5.93 2.64 7.65
CA LEU A 148 -4.72 2.01 8.20
C LEU A 148 -3.49 2.33 7.36
N PHE A 149 -3.61 2.39 6.04
CA PHE A 149 -2.54 2.80 5.15
C PHE A 149 -2.13 4.25 5.43
N PHE A 150 -3.10 5.14 5.59
CA PHE A 150 -2.85 6.55 5.91
C PHE A 150 -2.22 6.70 7.29
N ILE A 151 -2.75 6.00 8.30
CA ILE A 151 -2.20 5.99 9.67
C ILE A 151 -0.80 5.38 9.68
N THR A 152 -0.57 4.26 9.00
CA THR A 152 0.73 3.59 8.99
C THR A 152 1.77 4.43 8.25
N SER A 153 1.40 5.03 7.12
CA SER A 153 2.27 5.97 6.39
C SER A 153 2.58 7.20 7.23
N LEU A 154 1.58 7.73 7.96
CA LEU A 154 1.76 8.85 8.89
C LEU A 154 2.64 8.47 10.09
N VAL A 155 2.48 7.27 10.66
CA VAL A 155 3.28 6.77 11.78
C VAL A 155 4.72 6.52 11.33
N LEU A 156 4.94 5.92 10.16
CA LEU A 156 6.28 5.71 9.61
C LEU A 156 6.94 7.04 9.22
N PHE A 157 6.16 8.01 8.74
CA PHE A 157 6.63 9.38 8.55
C PHE A 157 7.07 10.01 9.88
N MET A 158 6.25 9.91 10.94
CA MET A 158 6.61 10.42 12.26
C MET A 158 7.85 9.72 12.84
N LEU A 159 7.97 8.39 12.69
CA LEU A 159 9.12 7.63 13.15
C LEU A 159 10.39 7.97 12.35
N GLY A 160 10.26 8.13 11.03
CA GLY A 160 11.34 8.58 10.15
C GLY A 160 11.84 9.97 10.54
N MET A 161 10.92 10.92 10.74
CA MET A 161 11.24 12.27 11.21
C MET A 161 11.92 12.23 12.59
N THR A 162 11.41 11.42 13.52
CA THR A 162 12.00 11.27 14.86
C THR A 162 13.43 10.72 14.80
N PHE A 163 13.68 9.75 13.91
CA PHE A 163 15.01 9.19 13.70
C PHE A 163 15.98 10.24 13.11
N VAL A 164 15.54 11.01 12.11
CA VAL A 164 16.34 12.09 11.51
C VAL A 164 16.68 13.16 12.56
N ILE A 165 15.69 13.62 13.33
CA ILE A 165 15.88 14.59 14.41
C ILE A 165 16.91 14.09 15.42
N LYS A 166 16.76 12.85 15.93
CA LYS A 166 17.71 12.26 16.88
C LYS A 166 19.13 12.14 16.32
N THR A 167 19.25 11.86 15.02
CA THR A 167 20.56 11.74 14.36
C THR A 167 21.25 13.10 14.28
N ILE A 168 20.50 14.16 13.92
CA ILE A 168 21.00 15.54 13.91
C ILE A 168 21.39 16.00 15.31
N GLU A 169 20.56 15.73 16.32
CA GLU A 169 20.88 16.05 17.72
C GLU A 169 22.18 15.37 18.19
N ASN A 170 22.37 14.10 17.86
CA ASN A 170 23.59 13.37 18.22
C ASN A 170 24.83 13.89 17.48
N LEU A 171 24.69 14.30 16.21
CA LEU A 171 25.76 14.92 15.44
C LEU A 171 26.16 16.28 16.03
N LEU A 172 25.18 17.12 16.39
CA LEU A 172 25.44 18.42 17.01
C LEU A 172 26.11 18.26 18.38
N LYS A 173 25.66 17.29 19.20
CA LYS A 173 26.31 16.96 20.49
C LYS A 173 27.72 16.38 20.36
N GLY A 174 28.13 15.89 19.20
CA GLY A 174 29.50 15.44 18.95
C GLY A 174 30.44 16.57 18.49
N ILE A 175 29.89 17.73 18.12
CA ILE A 175 30.63 18.89 17.60
C ILE A 175 30.85 19.95 18.70
N TYR A 176 29.94 20.03 19.68
CA TYR A 176 30.02 20.91 20.86
C TYR A 176 30.39 20.12 22.12
#